data_AF-A0A2V5Z3I3-F1
#
_entry.id   AF-A0A2V5Z3I3-F1
#
_cell.length_a   1.000
_cell.length_b   1.000
_cell.length_c   1.000
_cell.angle_alpha   90.00
_cell.angle_beta   90.00
_cell.angle_gamma   90.00
#
_symmetry.space_group_name_H-M   'P 1'
#
loop_
_entity.id
_entity.type
_entity.pdbx_description
1 polymer ?
#
loop_
_entity_poly.entity_id
_entity_poly.type
_entity_poly.pdbx_seq_one_letter_code
_entity_poly.pdbx_strand_id
1 'polypeptide(L)'
;FTACILRGSAYQSDFADLLEHPIARITSVQQEAEKLRSRAAYKGRDYDLVGSSYDPTTRQVTFAPKLTEAQRQAVRKSLIQPSQSDTEYSLKLQREWIPRILNRYSNSSTAIVLTPVPRGPFAELPGFSKAFHSILPGGVIQRTTFSLPEQTFDFLEKPEYYFDAFHLNAKGRQRFTETLVSELVGRLRSADSKPDFNSGSQLAANRLPGKNEAN
;
A
#
# COMPACT_ATOMS: atom_id res chain seq x y z
N PHE A 1 20.43 -15.99 -7.55
CA PHE A 1 20.53 -16.72 -8.83
C PHE A 1 20.60 -18.23 -8.61
N THR A 2 21.31 -18.73 -7.59
CA THR A 2 21.43 -20.15 -7.22
C THR A 2 20.09 -20.86 -6.99
N ALA A 3 19.13 -20.21 -6.32
CA ALA A 3 17.79 -20.76 -6.06
C ALA A 3 16.92 -20.97 -7.32
N CYS A 4 17.26 -20.33 -8.45
CA CYS A 4 16.54 -20.54 -9.72
C CYS A 4 17.09 -21.74 -10.51
N ILE A 5 18.35 -22.13 -10.27
CA ILE A 5 19.04 -23.23 -10.96
C ILE A 5 18.90 -24.54 -10.17
N LEU A 6 18.96 -24.48 -8.84
CA LEU A 6 18.75 -25.62 -7.93
C LEU A 6 17.49 -25.38 -7.12
N ARG A 7 16.31 -25.60 -7.74
CA ARG A 7 15.01 -25.39 -7.07
C ARG A 7 14.93 -26.13 -5.72
N GLY A 8 15.58 -27.29 -5.58
CA GLY A 8 15.66 -28.03 -4.33
C GLY A 8 16.32 -27.26 -3.17
N SER A 9 17.30 -26.40 -3.45
CA SER A 9 17.97 -25.59 -2.41
C SER A 9 17.05 -24.55 -1.76
N ALA A 10 16.08 -24.02 -2.53
CA ALA A 10 15.09 -23.08 -1.99
C ALA A 10 14.09 -23.75 -1.03
N TYR A 11 13.93 -25.07 -1.16
CA TYR A 11 13.03 -25.89 -0.33
C TYR A 11 13.77 -26.71 0.71
N GLN A 12 15.11 -26.64 0.78
CA GLN A 12 15.89 -27.51 1.66
C GLN A 12 15.55 -27.31 3.14
N SER A 13 15.41 -26.06 3.58
CA SER A 13 14.98 -25.74 4.95
C SER A 13 13.56 -26.22 5.21
N ASP A 14 12.65 -26.04 4.25
CA ASP A 14 11.25 -26.47 4.37
C ASP A 14 11.11 -27.99 4.42
N PHE A 15 11.95 -28.72 3.68
CA PHE A 15 12.00 -30.18 3.74
C PHE A 15 12.62 -30.68 5.05
N ALA A 16 13.69 -30.05 5.53
CA ALA A 16 14.28 -30.38 6.82
C ALA A 16 13.27 -30.16 7.96
N ASP A 17 12.60 -29.01 7.97
CA ASP A 17 11.54 -28.65 8.94
C ASP A 17 10.34 -29.61 8.87
N LEU A 18 9.94 -30.03 7.67
CA LEU A 18 8.90 -31.05 7.49
C LEU A 18 9.32 -32.41 8.07
N LEU A 19 10.58 -32.82 7.93
CA LEU A 19 11.07 -34.09 8.45
C LEU A 19 11.29 -34.05 9.96
N GLU A 20 11.72 -32.91 10.51
CA GLU A 20 11.93 -32.70 11.94
C GLU A 20 10.60 -32.56 12.70
N HIS A 21 9.57 -31.97 12.06
CA HIS A 21 8.28 -31.67 12.66
C HIS A 21 7.06 -32.08 11.80
N PRO A 22 6.95 -33.36 11.38
CA PRO A 22 5.98 -33.78 10.37
C PRO A 22 4.52 -33.58 10.80
N ILE A 23 4.18 -33.92 12.05
CA ILE A 23 2.82 -33.77 12.57
C ILE A 23 2.43 -32.29 12.70
N ALA A 24 3.36 -31.43 13.15
CA ALA A 24 3.12 -30.01 13.30
C ALA A 24 2.93 -29.34 11.93
N ARG A 25 3.72 -29.73 10.93
CA ARG A 25 3.60 -29.19 9.57
C ARG A 25 2.29 -29.63 8.89
N ILE A 26 1.90 -30.90 9.02
CA ILE A 26 0.60 -31.40 8.52
C ILE A 26 -0.54 -30.62 9.18
N THR A 27 -0.50 -30.44 10.50
CA THR A 27 -1.52 -29.69 11.23
C THR A 27 -1.59 -28.23 10.77
N SER A 28 -0.43 -27.59 10.58
CA SER A 28 -0.34 -26.22 10.08
C SER A 28 -1.00 -26.09 8.71
N VAL A 29 -0.62 -26.93 7.74
CA VAL A 29 -1.18 -26.92 6.37
C VAL A 29 -2.68 -27.19 6.36
N GLN A 30 -3.16 -28.13 7.16
CA GLN A 30 -4.59 -28.43 7.27
C GLN A 30 -5.38 -27.23 7.81
N GLN A 31 -4.81 -26.50 8.77
CA GLN A 31 -5.42 -25.29 9.31
C GLN A 31 -5.30 -24.08 8.37
N GLU A 32 -4.31 -24.03 7.47
CA GLU A 32 -4.12 -22.89 6.57
C GLU A 32 -5.33 -22.65 5.67
N ALA A 33 -5.98 -23.69 5.15
CA ALA A 33 -7.19 -23.52 4.34
C ALA A 33 -8.33 -22.85 5.13
N GLU A 34 -8.48 -23.18 6.41
CA GLU A 34 -9.46 -22.54 7.29
C GLU A 34 -9.05 -21.10 7.65
N LYS A 35 -7.78 -20.87 7.99
CA LYS A 35 -7.24 -19.53 8.27
C LYS A 35 -7.39 -18.60 7.06
N LEU A 36 -7.11 -19.08 5.85
CA LEU A 36 -7.28 -18.32 4.61
C LEU A 36 -8.75 -17.96 4.39
N ARG A 37 -9.67 -18.93 4.57
CA ARG A 37 -11.11 -18.67 4.50
C ARG A 37 -11.56 -17.64 5.55
N SER A 38 -11.09 -17.76 6.78
CA SER A 38 -11.38 -16.82 7.87
C SER A 38 -10.87 -15.40 7.56
N ARG A 39 -9.63 -15.27 7.06
CA ARG A 39 -9.07 -13.99 6.63
C ARG A 39 -9.85 -13.37 5.47
N ALA A 40 -10.25 -14.17 4.50
CA ALA A 40 -11.04 -13.70 3.36
C ALA A 40 -12.45 -13.24 3.79
N ALA A 41 -13.05 -13.90 4.78
CA ALA A 41 -14.37 -13.55 5.30
C ALA A 41 -14.34 -12.40 6.32
N TYR A 42 -13.16 -12.02 6.84
CA TYR A 42 -13.04 -10.98 7.86
C TYR A 42 -13.43 -9.61 7.31
N LYS A 43 -14.57 -9.06 7.76
CA LYS A 43 -15.11 -7.76 7.34
C LYS A 43 -14.54 -6.56 8.11
N GLY A 44 -13.87 -6.80 9.23
CA GLY A 44 -13.40 -5.75 10.15
C GLY A 44 -14.09 -5.88 11.50
N ARG A 45 -13.75 -4.97 12.42
CA ARG A 45 -14.44 -4.85 13.71
C ARG A 45 -15.54 -3.80 13.57
N ASP A 46 -16.67 -4.00 14.24
CA ASP A 46 -17.84 -3.11 14.08
C ASP A 46 -17.86 -1.93 15.07
N TYR A 47 -16.91 -1.89 16.01
CA TYR A 47 -16.77 -0.76 16.94
C TYR A 47 -15.81 0.30 16.41
N ASP A 48 -15.91 1.50 16.97
CA ASP A 48 -15.17 2.69 16.57
C ASP A 48 -14.55 3.41 17.78
N LEU A 49 -13.76 4.45 17.51
CA LEU A 49 -13.13 5.28 18.53
C LEU A 49 -13.87 6.61 18.80
N VAL A 50 -15.07 6.82 18.24
CA VAL A 50 -15.87 8.04 18.40
C VAL A 50 -16.09 8.36 19.88
N GLY A 51 -15.85 9.62 20.23
CA GLY A 51 -15.86 10.11 21.60
C GLY A 51 -14.50 9.97 22.30
N SER A 52 -13.48 9.40 21.65
CA SER A 52 -12.10 9.46 22.10
C SER A 52 -11.40 10.67 21.50
N SER A 53 -10.49 11.28 22.23
CA SER A 53 -9.65 12.38 21.78
C SER A 53 -8.19 12.14 22.18
N TYR A 54 -7.28 12.76 21.44
CA TYR A 54 -5.85 12.75 21.75
C TYR A 54 -5.41 14.19 22.05
N ASP A 55 -4.68 14.38 23.14
CA ASP A 55 -4.04 15.65 23.46
C ASP A 55 -2.60 15.62 22.94
N PRO A 56 -2.23 16.45 21.94
CA PRO A 56 -0.88 16.45 21.38
C PRO A 56 0.18 16.99 22.35
N THR A 57 -0.21 17.82 23.32
CA THR A 57 0.70 18.42 24.29
C THR A 57 1.08 17.39 25.36
N THR A 58 0.10 16.71 25.94
CA THR A 58 0.35 15.67 26.97
C THR A 58 0.59 14.28 26.39
N ARG A 59 0.30 14.09 25.09
CA ARG A 59 0.31 12.79 24.37
C ARG A 59 -0.61 11.75 24.99
N GLN A 60 -1.68 12.19 25.64
CA GLN A 60 -2.64 11.30 26.30
C GLN A 60 -3.92 11.15 25.48
N VAL A 61 -4.54 9.98 25.57
CA VAL A 61 -5.86 9.73 25.01
C VAL A 61 -6.91 9.81 26.09
N THR A 62 -7.94 10.61 25.85
CA THR A 62 -9.20 10.47 26.56
C THR A 62 -10.05 9.46 25.81
N PHE A 63 -10.38 8.34 26.46
CA PHE A 63 -11.12 7.25 25.82
C PHE A 63 -12.62 7.43 25.94
N ALA A 64 -13.36 7.13 24.87
CA ALA A 64 -14.81 7.05 24.91
C ALA A 64 -15.25 6.02 25.98
N PRO A 65 -16.29 6.32 26.79
CA PRO A 65 -16.77 5.41 27.84
C PRO A 65 -17.15 4.02 27.32
N LYS A 66 -17.62 3.95 26.07
CA LYS A 66 -18.02 2.70 25.39
C LYS A 66 -16.88 1.71 25.12
N LEU A 67 -15.61 2.16 25.20
CA LEU A 67 -14.46 1.29 24.98
C LEU A 67 -14.17 0.46 26.23
N THR A 68 -14.06 -0.85 26.03
CA THR A 68 -13.56 -1.81 27.03
C THR A 68 -12.08 -1.54 27.33
N GLU A 69 -11.61 -1.97 28.51
CA GLU A 69 -10.18 -1.78 28.86
C GLU A 69 -9.24 -2.47 27.87
N ALA A 70 -9.61 -3.64 27.34
CA ALA A 70 -8.83 -4.32 26.30
C ALA A 70 -8.67 -3.47 25.03
N GLN A 71 -9.74 -2.79 24.59
CA GLN A 71 -9.69 -1.86 23.45
C GLN A 71 -8.84 -0.63 23.76
N ARG A 72 -8.97 -0.06 24.96
CA ARG A 72 -8.15 1.08 25.41
C ARG A 72 -6.66 0.70 25.42
N GLN A 73 -6.33 -0.49 25.91
CA GLN A 73 -4.95 -1.01 25.90
C GLN A 73 -4.41 -1.22 24.49
N ALA A 74 -5.23 -1.73 23.56
CA ALA A 74 -4.82 -1.84 22.15
C ALA A 74 -4.44 -0.47 21.57
N VAL A 75 -5.29 0.55 21.78
CA VAL A 75 -4.99 1.92 21.34
C VAL A 75 -3.73 2.46 22.00
N ARG A 76 -3.57 2.33 23.33
CA ARG A 76 -2.36 2.80 24.04
C ARG A 76 -1.09 2.19 23.45
N LYS A 77 -1.09 0.88 23.17
CA LYS A 77 0.03 0.19 22.52
C LYS A 77 0.33 0.74 21.13
N SER A 78 -0.71 1.03 20.35
CA SER A 78 -0.55 1.61 19.01
C SER A 78 0.01 3.04 19.03
N LEU A 79 -0.12 3.78 20.12
CA LEU A 79 0.38 5.15 20.24
C LEU A 79 1.85 5.24 20.70
N ILE A 80 2.46 4.10 21.04
CA ILE A 80 3.88 4.05 21.39
C ILE A 80 4.68 4.45 20.15
N GLN A 81 5.46 5.52 20.26
CA GLN A 81 6.30 5.96 19.16
C GLN A 81 7.34 4.88 18.84
N PRO A 82 7.54 4.55 17.55
CA PRO A 82 8.60 3.63 17.16
C PRO A 82 9.95 4.20 17.56
N SER A 83 10.88 3.33 17.95
CA SER A 83 12.25 3.75 18.21
C SER A 83 12.91 4.27 16.91
N GLN A 84 14.04 4.97 17.05
CA GLN A 84 14.82 5.38 15.89
C GLN A 84 15.27 4.17 15.05
N SER A 85 15.72 3.10 15.71
CA SER A 85 16.11 1.86 15.02
C SER A 85 14.95 1.19 14.28
N ASP A 86 13.74 1.19 14.84
CA ASP A 86 12.56 0.64 14.15
C ASP A 86 12.24 1.46 12.90
N THR A 87 12.35 2.78 13.01
CA THR A 87 12.12 3.70 11.89
C THR A 87 13.16 3.45 10.78
N GLU A 88 14.45 3.41 11.13
CA GLU A 88 15.54 3.15 10.18
C GLU A 88 15.41 1.78 9.51
N TYR A 89 15.03 0.75 10.28
CA TYR A 89 14.78 -0.58 9.76
C TYR A 89 13.61 -0.60 8.76
N SER A 90 12.49 0.05 9.10
CA SER A 90 11.34 0.18 8.18
C SER A 90 11.73 0.89 6.88
N LEU A 91 12.50 1.98 6.97
CA LEU A 91 12.98 2.70 5.79
C LEU A 91 13.92 1.85 4.93
N LYS A 92 14.82 1.08 5.57
CA LYS A 92 15.69 0.13 4.88
C LYS A 92 14.87 -0.91 4.12
N LEU A 93 13.86 -1.50 4.76
CA LEU A 93 12.97 -2.48 4.12
C LEU A 93 12.26 -1.88 2.91
N GLN A 94 11.72 -0.67 3.01
CA GLN A 94 11.06 -0.01 1.88
C GLN A 94 12.02 0.24 0.72
N ARG A 95 13.22 0.76 1.00
CA ARG A 95 14.27 1.03 0.00
C ARG A 95 14.75 -0.24 -0.70
N GLU A 96 14.81 -1.36 0.00
CA GLU A 96 15.29 -2.63 -0.56
C GLU A 96 14.19 -3.39 -1.31
N TRP A 97 12.98 -3.50 -0.74
CA TRP A 97 11.94 -4.37 -1.26
C TRP A 97 11.15 -3.76 -2.40
N ILE A 98 10.86 -2.47 -2.37
CA ILE A 98 10.04 -1.85 -3.42
C ILE A 98 10.71 -1.94 -4.79
N PRO A 99 12.00 -1.60 -4.97
CA PRO A 99 12.68 -1.81 -6.24
C PRO A 99 12.73 -3.28 -6.67
N ARG A 100 12.85 -4.23 -5.73
CA ARG A 100 12.85 -5.67 -6.03
C ARG A 100 11.49 -6.13 -6.55
N ILE A 101 10.39 -5.64 -5.98
CA ILE A 101 9.03 -5.92 -6.46
C ILE A 101 8.87 -5.37 -7.88
N LEU A 102 9.26 -4.11 -8.11
CA LEU A 102 9.19 -3.51 -9.46
C LEU A 102 10.01 -4.30 -10.48
N ASN A 103 11.26 -4.64 -10.16
CA ASN A 103 12.13 -5.41 -11.06
C ASN A 103 11.59 -6.83 -11.32
N ARG A 104 10.91 -7.45 -10.35
CA ARG A 104 10.31 -8.78 -10.54
C ARG A 104 9.24 -8.78 -11.64
N TYR A 105 8.51 -7.68 -11.77
CA TYR A 105 7.40 -7.56 -12.70
C TYR A 105 7.72 -6.76 -13.96
N SER A 106 8.95 -6.25 -14.12
CA SER A 106 9.34 -5.34 -15.21
C SER A 106 9.13 -5.92 -16.62
N ASN A 107 9.13 -7.25 -16.75
CA ASN A 107 8.95 -7.96 -18.02
C ASN A 107 7.59 -8.67 -18.10
N SER A 108 6.61 -8.23 -17.32
CA SER A 108 5.26 -8.79 -17.29
C SER A 108 4.21 -7.72 -17.55
N SER A 109 2.99 -8.13 -17.89
CA SER A 109 1.82 -7.22 -17.99
C SER A 109 1.23 -6.85 -16.61
N THR A 110 1.91 -7.18 -15.51
CA THR A 110 1.41 -6.90 -14.16
C THR A 110 1.45 -5.40 -13.89
N ALA A 111 0.27 -4.79 -13.76
CA ALA A 111 0.17 -3.41 -13.33
C ALA A 111 0.57 -3.26 -11.85
N ILE A 112 1.42 -2.28 -11.56
CA ILE A 112 1.82 -1.94 -10.19
C ILE A 112 1.27 -0.57 -9.85
N VAL A 113 0.40 -0.52 -8.85
CA VAL A 113 -0.19 0.71 -8.35
C VAL A 113 0.34 0.99 -6.96
N LEU A 114 0.86 2.20 -6.75
CA LEU A 114 1.20 2.67 -5.41
C LEU A 114 0.01 3.41 -4.80
N THR A 115 -0.44 2.94 -3.64
CA THR A 115 -1.53 3.54 -2.89
C THR A 115 -1.01 4.06 -1.54
N PRO A 116 -1.34 5.30 -1.15
CA PRO A 116 -1.12 5.72 0.22
C PRO A 116 -2.08 4.95 1.16
N VAL A 117 -1.77 5.01 2.45
CA VAL A 117 -2.61 4.51 3.54
C VAL A 117 -2.94 5.65 4.49
N PRO A 118 -4.18 5.73 5.01
CA PRO A 118 -4.57 6.79 5.93
C PRO A 118 -3.78 6.69 7.24
N ARG A 119 -3.36 7.83 7.78
CA ARG A 119 -2.36 7.95 8.85
C ARG A 119 -2.85 7.47 10.23
N GLY A 120 -4.14 7.57 10.49
CA GLY A 120 -4.74 7.17 11.76
C GLY A 120 -5.98 7.98 12.13
N PRO A 121 -6.65 7.64 13.24
CA PRO A 121 -7.88 8.28 13.69
C PRO A 121 -7.70 9.71 14.25
N PHE A 122 -6.44 10.14 14.41
CA PHE A 122 -6.08 11.41 15.05
C PHE A 122 -5.11 12.23 14.18
N ALA A 123 -5.12 12.03 12.85
CA ALA A 123 -4.14 12.64 11.96
C ALA A 123 -4.28 14.17 11.81
N GLU A 124 -5.46 14.72 12.11
CA GLU A 124 -5.70 16.17 12.21
C GLU A 124 -4.86 16.82 13.34
N LEU A 125 -4.23 16.04 14.22
CA LEU A 125 -3.45 16.54 15.34
C LEU A 125 -1.93 16.63 15.03
N PRO A 126 -1.28 17.77 15.35
CA PRO A 126 0.15 17.94 15.18
C PRO A 126 0.94 16.83 15.89
N GLY A 127 1.88 16.19 15.18
CA GLY A 127 2.78 15.18 15.74
C GLY A 127 2.29 13.72 15.65
N PHE A 128 1.03 13.47 15.26
CA PHE A 128 0.56 12.13 14.90
C PHE A 128 0.89 11.80 13.44
N SER A 129 0.71 12.79 12.58
CA SER A 129 1.16 12.77 11.19
C SER A 129 2.65 13.11 11.13
N LYS A 130 3.53 12.14 11.33
CA LYS A 130 4.71 12.13 10.45
C LYS A 130 4.13 11.84 9.08
N ALA A 131 3.98 12.87 8.26
CA ALA A 131 3.76 12.68 6.84
C ALA A 131 4.91 11.78 6.41
N PHE A 132 4.65 10.49 6.24
CA PHE A 132 5.57 9.60 5.55
C PHE A 132 5.48 10.04 4.10
N HIS A 133 6.07 11.20 3.79
CA HIS A 133 6.35 11.61 2.43
C HIS A 133 7.01 10.41 1.79
N SER A 134 6.45 9.95 0.69
CA SER A 134 6.95 8.76 0.01
C SER A 134 8.46 8.90 -0.22
N ILE A 135 9.29 8.17 0.52
CA ILE A 135 10.77 8.19 0.36
C ILE A 135 11.18 7.38 -0.88
N LEU A 136 10.22 7.11 -1.77
CA LEU A 136 10.47 6.39 -3.00
C LEU A 136 11.22 7.30 -3.97
N PRO A 137 12.42 6.90 -4.43
CA PRO A 137 13.13 7.64 -5.46
C PRO A 137 12.22 7.89 -6.67
N GLY A 138 12.31 9.03 -7.34
CA GLY A 138 11.46 9.35 -8.51
C GLY A 138 11.48 8.26 -9.60
N GLY A 139 12.60 7.55 -9.76
CA GLY A 139 12.71 6.40 -10.69
C GLY A 139 11.89 5.16 -10.30
N VAL A 140 11.50 5.02 -9.03
CA VAL A 140 10.54 3.99 -8.55
C VAL A 140 9.13 4.36 -8.98
N ILE A 141 8.74 5.63 -8.80
CA ILE A 141 7.42 6.14 -9.20
C ILE A 141 7.23 6.00 -10.72
N GLN A 142 8.25 6.31 -11.53
CA GLN A 142 8.20 6.18 -12.99
C GLN A 142 8.00 4.75 -13.51
N ARG A 143 8.34 3.73 -12.70
CA ARG A 143 8.18 2.31 -13.06
C ARG A 143 6.85 1.72 -12.61
N THR A 144 6.02 2.51 -11.95
CA THR A 144 4.67 2.10 -11.55
C THR A 144 3.69 2.46 -12.65
N THR A 145 2.59 1.73 -12.76
CA THR A 145 1.51 2.06 -13.71
C THR A 145 0.93 3.43 -13.37
N PHE A 146 0.69 3.69 -12.08
CA PHE A 146 0.47 5.02 -11.52
C PHE A 146 0.55 4.98 -9.99
N SER A 147 0.66 6.16 -9.40
CA SER A 147 0.47 6.38 -7.95
C SER A 147 -0.80 7.18 -7.71
N LEU A 148 -1.51 6.84 -6.63
CA LEU A 148 -2.60 7.68 -6.12
C LEU A 148 -2.03 8.88 -5.34
N PRO A 149 -2.67 10.06 -5.38
CA PRO A 149 -2.28 11.23 -4.59
C PRO A 149 -2.21 10.91 -3.11
N GLU A 150 -1.24 11.46 -2.37
CA GLU A 150 -1.05 11.15 -0.93
C GLU A 150 -2.32 11.39 -0.11
N GLN A 151 -3.12 12.40 -0.48
CA GLN A 151 -4.33 12.84 0.22
C GLN A 151 -5.58 12.00 -0.10
N THR A 152 -5.47 10.97 -0.95
CA THR A 152 -6.63 10.19 -1.44
C THR A 152 -7.52 9.65 -0.32
N PHE A 153 -6.92 9.33 0.84
CA PHE A 153 -7.63 8.71 1.96
C PHE A 153 -7.71 9.60 3.22
N ASP A 154 -7.40 10.89 3.14
CA ASP A 154 -7.42 11.80 4.30
C ASP A 154 -8.80 11.85 4.96
N PHE A 155 -9.87 11.67 4.18
CA PHE A 155 -11.24 11.63 4.70
C PHE A 155 -11.51 10.47 5.67
N LEU A 156 -10.67 9.42 5.65
CA LEU A 156 -10.76 8.28 6.57
C LEU A 156 -10.11 8.56 7.91
N GLU A 157 -9.34 9.63 8.07
CA GLU A 157 -8.47 9.87 9.22
C GLU A 157 -9.21 10.41 10.45
N LYS A 158 -10.30 9.73 10.81
CA LYS A 158 -11.21 10.13 11.88
C LYS A 158 -11.61 8.94 12.75
N PRO A 159 -11.92 9.14 14.04
CA PRO A 159 -12.19 8.05 14.97
C PRO A 159 -13.32 7.08 14.54
N GLU A 160 -14.29 7.53 13.74
CA GLU A 160 -15.38 6.67 13.25
C GLU A 160 -14.95 5.57 12.28
N TYR A 161 -13.74 5.63 11.73
CA TYR A 161 -13.24 4.68 10.74
C TYR A 161 -12.21 3.70 11.28
N TYR A 162 -11.87 3.76 12.57
CA TYR A 162 -10.80 2.98 13.18
C TYR A 162 -11.27 2.19 14.40
N PHE A 163 -10.63 1.04 14.65
CA PHE A 163 -10.84 0.25 15.87
C PHE A 163 -9.62 0.24 16.80
N ASP A 164 -8.48 0.74 16.34
CA ASP A 164 -7.28 1.09 17.12
C ASP A 164 -6.55 2.27 16.44
N ALA A 165 -5.32 2.62 16.83
CA ALA A 165 -4.66 3.80 16.25
C ALA A 165 -4.13 3.62 14.82
N PHE A 166 -4.19 2.42 14.23
CA PHE A 166 -3.64 2.12 12.90
C PHE A 166 -4.62 1.41 11.96
N HIS A 167 -5.53 0.61 12.48
CA HIS A 167 -6.35 -0.29 11.68
C HIS A 167 -7.78 0.22 11.52
N LEU A 168 -8.21 0.27 10.26
CA LEU A 168 -9.56 0.62 9.90
C LEU A 168 -10.58 -0.41 10.42
N ASN A 169 -11.70 0.07 10.96
CA ASN A 169 -12.87 -0.73 11.31
C ASN A 169 -13.63 -1.17 10.05
N ALA A 170 -14.72 -1.93 10.22
CA ALA A 170 -15.50 -2.44 9.08
C ALA A 170 -15.98 -1.31 8.15
N LYS A 171 -16.45 -0.19 8.73
CA LYS A 171 -16.87 1.00 7.99
C LYS A 171 -15.70 1.65 7.23
N GLY A 172 -14.55 1.82 7.88
CA GLY A 172 -13.34 2.37 7.28
C GLY A 172 -12.82 1.52 6.12
N ARG A 173 -12.79 0.19 6.31
CA ARG A 173 -12.40 -0.76 5.26
C ARG A 173 -13.32 -0.69 4.05
N GLN A 174 -14.63 -0.64 4.27
CA GLN A 174 -15.61 -0.49 3.19
C GLN A 174 -15.32 0.78 2.38
N ARG A 175 -15.20 1.93 3.04
CA ARG A 175 -14.93 3.22 2.38
C ARG A 175 -13.58 3.27 1.67
N PHE A 176 -12.54 2.68 2.27
CA PHE A 176 -11.23 2.54 1.64
C PHE A 176 -11.34 1.73 0.34
N THR A 177 -11.99 0.57 0.38
CA THR A 177 -12.15 -0.30 -0.80
C THR A 177 -13.00 0.36 -1.88
N GLU A 178 -14.13 0.99 -1.53
CA GLU A 178 -14.98 1.72 -2.49
C GLU A 178 -14.16 2.81 -3.22
N THR A 179 -13.40 3.60 -2.47
CA THR A 179 -12.59 4.70 -3.02
C THR A 179 -11.45 4.18 -3.88
N LEU A 180 -10.71 3.17 -3.39
CA LEU A 180 -9.61 2.57 -4.12
C LEU A 180 -10.10 1.97 -5.45
N VAL A 181 -11.19 1.21 -5.44
CA VAL A 181 -11.76 0.61 -6.66
C VAL A 181 -12.20 1.69 -7.64
N SER A 182 -12.85 2.76 -7.16
CA SER A 182 -13.25 3.89 -8.01
C SER A 182 -12.04 4.53 -8.70
N GLU A 183 -10.97 4.82 -7.96
CA GLU A 183 -9.73 5.38 -8.50
C GLU A 183 -9.05 4.44 -9.50
N LEU A 184 -8.96 3.15 -9.18
CA LEU A 184 -8.35 2.15 -10.06
C LEU A 184 -9.12 2.03 -11.38
N VAL A 185 -10.44 1.88 -11.32
CA VAL A 185 -11.28 1.72 -12.52
C VAL A 185 -11.25 3.00 -13.36
N GLY A 186 -11.32 4.18 -12.74
CA GLY A 186 -11.26 5.46 -13.46
C GLY A 186 -9.95 5.64 -14.23
N ARG A 187 -8.81 5.31 -13.59
CA ARG A 187 -7.48 5.48 -14.19
C ARG A 187 -7.15 4.42 -15.23
N LEU A 188 -7.49 3.15 -14.98
CA LEU A 188 -7.23 2.08 -15.94
C LEU A 188 -8.05 2.28 -17.22
N ARG A 189 -9.33 2.68 -17.11
CA ARG A 189 -10.14 3.03 -18.29
C ARG A 189 -9.59 4.22 -19.06
N SER A 190 -9.11 5.24 -18.36
CA SER A 190 -8.51 6.43 -18.99
C SER A 190 -7.19 6.11 -19.72
N ALA A 191 -6.43 5.13 -19.23
CA ALA A 191 -5.22 4.65 -19.90
C ALA A 191 -5.55 3.92 -21.21
N ASP A 192 -6.61 3.11 -21.23
CA ASP A 192 -7.09 2.41 -22.42
C ASP A 192 -7.73 3.36 -23.45
N SER A 193 -8.09 4.58 -23.04
CA SER A 193 -8.78 5.58 -23.88
C SER A 193 -7.83 6.52 -24.63
N LYS A 194 -6.50 6.39 -24.47
CA LYS A 194 -5.56 7.21 -25.26
C LYS A 194 -5.50 6.66 -26.69
N PRO A 195 -5.90 7.44 -27.71
CA PRO A 195 -5.70 7.04 -29.09
C PRO A 195 -4.19 7.06 -29.41
N ASP A 196 -3.71 5.99 -30.04
CA ASP A 196 -2.41 5.95 -30.68
C ASP A 196 -2.34 7.08 -31.72
N PHE A 197 -1.69 8.19 -31.38
CA PHE A 197 -1.19 9.13 -32.38
C PHE A 197 0.03 8.50 -33.07
N ASN A 198 -0.23 7.52 -33.91
CA ASN A 198 0.66 7.11 -34.98
C ASN A 198 0.55 8.18 -36.08
N SER A 199 1.40 9.21 -36.03
CA SER A 199 1.75 9.97 -37.24
C SER A 199 3.20 9.67 -37.57
N GLY A 200 3.36 8.67 -38.44
CA GLY A 200 4.60 8.39 -39.12
C GLY A 200 5.09 9.62 -39.90
N SER A 201 6.41 9.80 -39.83
CA SER A 201 7.21 10.70 -40.63
C SER A 201 6.81 10.70 -42.12
N GLN A 202 6.61 11.90 -42.69
CA GLN A 202 7.02 12.18 -44.06
C GLN A 202 7.95 13.38 -44.05
N LEU A 203 9.24 13.08 -43.84
CA LEU A 203 10.33 13.80 -44.46
C LEU A 203 10.19 13.67 -45.99
N ALA A 204 9.82 14.77 -46.64
CA ALA A 204 10.07 14.97 -48.06
C ALA A 204 10.79 16.31 -48.24
N ALA A 205 12.11 16.27 -48.05
CA ALA A 205 12.99 17.23 -48.69
C ALA A 205 13.05 16.87 -50.19
N ASN A 206 12.64 17.79 -51.07
CA ASN A 206 13.44 18.25 -52.21
C ASN A 206 12.66 19.13 -53.21
N ARG A 207 13.38 20.16 -53.68
CA ARG A 207 13.19 21.03 -54.87
C ARG A 207 12.41 22.33 -54.71
N LEU A 208 13.15 23.40 -54.43
CA LEU A 208 13.18 24.57 -55.31
C LEU A 208 14.19 24.28 -56.44
N PRO A 209 13.94 24.66 -57.71
CA PRO A 209 14.12 26.07 -58.10
C PRO A 209 13.15 26.59 -59.18
N GLY A 210 13.01 27.93 -59.26
CA GLY A 210 12.74 28.62 -60.53
C GLY A 210 11.55 29.58 -60.57
N LYS A 211 11.89 30.88 -60.45
CA LYS A 211 11.36 32.08 -61.14
C LYS A 211 9.91 32.08 -61.68
N ASN A 212 9.17 33.13 -61.33
CA ASN A 212 8.74 34.13 -62.32
C ASN A 212 8.39 35.48 -61.68
N GLU A 213 8.77 36.53 -62.41
CA GLU A 213 8.52 37.96 -62.19
C GLU A 213 7.03 38.32 -62.26
N ALA A 214 6.62 39.40 -61.58
CA ALA A 214 5.90 40.53 -62.18
C ALA A 214 5.56 41.60 -61.14
N ASN A 215 5.99 42.83 -61.45
CA ASN A 215 5.62 44.17 -60.95
C ASN A 215 5.89 44.57 -59.50
#